data_AF-A0A7J3U4Y7-F1
#
_entry.id   AF-A0A7J3U4Y7-F1
#
_cell.length_a   1.000
_cell.length_b   1.000
_cell.length_c   1.000
_cell.angle_alpha   90.00
_cell.angle_beta   90.00
_cell.angle_gamma   90.00
#
_symmetry.space_group_name_H-M   'P 1'
#
loop_
_entity.id
_entity.type
_entity.pdbx_description
1 polymer ?
#
loop_
_entity_poly.entity_id
_entity_poly.type
_entity_poly.pdbx_seq_one_letter_code
_entity_poly.pdbx_strand_id
1 'polypeptide(L)' 'EEEGVEPEDFMVHEIPFLSSRGMRRILISPVRNIRWKMDENALLLSFSLPKGCYATSLLREFMKTDIQNY' A
#
# COMPACT_ATOMS: atom_id res chain seq x y z
N GLU A 1 -2.77 -20.64 8.52
CA GLU A 1 -2.24 -21.97 8.18
C GLU A 1 -0.92 -21.94 7.42
N GLU A 2 -0.83 -21.44 6.18
CA GLU A 2 0.43 -21.52 5.41
C GLU A 2 1.61 -20.74 6.06
N GLU A 3 1.31 -19.58 6.66
CA GLU A 3 2.26 -18.78 7.43
C GLU A 3 2.39 -19.20 8.91
N GLY A 4 1.62 -20.21 9.36
CA GLY A 4 1.69 -20.74 10.73
C GLY A 4 1.28 -19.77 11.86
N VAL A 5 0.53 -18.70 11.56
CA VAL A 5 0.03 -17.71 12.53
C VAL A 5 -1.46 -17.84 12.78
N GLU A 6 -1.85 -17.73 14.05
CA GLU A 6 -3.22 -17.73 14.56
C GLU A 6 -3.61 -16.36 15.17
N PRO A 7 -4.90 -16.00 15.26
CA PRO A 7 -5.34 -14.71 15.81
C PRO A 7 -4.81 -14.41 17.23
N GLU A 8 -4.65 -15.44 18.05
CA GLU A 8 -4.15 -15.35 19.41
C GLU A 8 -2.69 -14.86 19.48
N ASP A 9 -1.90 -15.07 18.41
CA ASP A 9 -0.49 -14.64 18.36
C ASP A 9 -0.33 -13.11 18.36
N PHE A 10 -1.41 -12.35 18.10
CA PHE A 10 -1.41 -10.89 18.17
C PHE A 10 -1.65 -10.35 19.59
N MET A 11 -1.85 -11.23 20.57
CA MET A 11 -2.07 -10.88 21.97
C MET A 11 -0.78 -11.03 22.79
N VAL A 12 -0.30 -9.93 23.38
CA VAL A 12 0.90 -9.92 24.23
C VAL A 12 0.45 -9.97 25.69
N HIS A 13 0.37 -11.18 26.27
CA HIS A 13 -0.21 -11.40 27.60
C HIS A 13 0.55 -10.69 28.73
N GLU A 14 1.88 -10.62 28.63
CA GLU A 14 2.76 -9.98 29.61
C GLU A 14 2.64 -8.45 29.58
N ILE A 15 2.32 -7.89 28.40
CA ILE A 15 2.21 -6.45 28.17
C ILE A 15 0.97 -6.15 27.30
N PRO A 16 -0.25 -6.22 27.86
CA PRO A 16 -1.48 -6.22 27.08
C PRO A 16 -1.67 -5.02 26.15
N PHE A 17 -1.14 -3.84 26.52
CA PHE A 17 -1.28 -2.63 25.69
C PHE A 17 -0.49 -2.66 24.37
N LEU A 18 0.47 -3.57 24.23
CA LEU A 18 1.20 -3.81 22.97
C LEU A 18 0.45 -4.77 22.04
N SER A 19 -0.64 -5.40 22.51
CA SER A 19 -1.45 -6.30 21.69
C SER A 19 -2.09 -5.54 20.53
N SER A 20 -2.12 -6.16 19.35
CA SER A 20 -2.72 -5.56 18.16
C SER A 20 -4.13 -6.10 17.96
N ARG A 21 -5.14 -5.24 18.07
CA ARG A 21 -6.54 -5.60 17.77
C ARG A 21 -6.86 -5.68 16.28
N GLY A 22 -5.91 -5.27 15.43
CA GLY A 22 -6.12 -5.10 14.01
C GLY A 22 -7.03 -3.90 13.66
N MET A 23 -7.05 -3.54 12.39
CA MET A 23 -7.96 -2.54 11.83
C MET A 23 -8.38 -2.94 10.43
N ARG A 24 -9.51 -2.40 9.97
CA ARG A 24 -9.94 -2.53 8.57
C ARG A 24 -9.22 -1.49 7.71
N ARG A 25 -8.91 -1.88 6.47
CA ARG A 25 -8.30 -1.01 5.46
C ARG A 25 -8.90 -1.30 4.10
N ILE A 26 -9.02 -0.27 3.26
CA ILE A 26 -9.49 -0.43 1.89
C ILE A 26 -8.49 -1.31 1.11
N LEU A 27 -9.02 -2.27 0.35
CA LEU A 27 -8.20 -3.16 -0.49
C LEU A 27 -7.80 -2.49 -1.80
N ILE A 28 -8.73 -1.76 -2.42
CA ILE A 28 -8.49 -1.02 -3.66
C ILE A 28 -8.58 0.47 -3.36
N SER A 29 -7.50 1.20 -3.69
CA SER A 29 -7.46 2.65 -3.52
C SER A 29 -8.12 3.34 -4.72
N PRO A 30 -9.10 4.23 -4.51
CA PRO A 30 -9.63 5.06 -5.59
C PRO A 30 -8.60 6.10 -6.02
N VAL A 31 -8.02 5.91 -7.20
CA VAL A 31 -7.16 6.92 -7.85
C VAL A 31 -8.05 8.02 -8.43
N ARG A 32 -7.85 9.26 -7.98
CA ARG A 32 -8.66 10.40 -8.42
C ARG A 32 -7.81 11.40 -9.19
N ASN A 33 -8.47 12.17 -10.06
CA ASN A 33 -7.85 13.29 -10.79
C ASN A 33 -6.58 12.89 -11.56
N ILE A 34 -6.55 11.70 -12.13
CA ILE A 34 -5.40 11.24 -12.89
C ILE A 34 -5.23 12.10 -14.14
N ARG A 35 -4.06 12.71 -14.27
CA ARG A 35 -3.60 13.44 -15.46
C ARG A 35 -2.24 12.90 -15.82
N TRP A 36 -1.99 12.80 -17.12
CA TRP A 36 -0.72 12.31 -17.61
C TRP A 36 -0.29 13.10 -18.84
N LYS A 37 1.01 13.17 -19.06
CA LYS A 37 1.61 13.63 -20.31
C LYS A 37 2.89 12.84 -20.58
N MET A 38 3.15 12.55 -21.84
CA MET A 38 4.47 12.08 -22.27
C MET A 38 5.39 13.28 -22.42
N ASP A 39 6.62 13.13 -21.95
CA ASP A 39 7.69 14.12 -22.06
C ASP A 39 8.96 13.39 -22.51
N GLU A 40 9.22 13.44 -23.82
CA GLU A 40 10.25 12.62 -24.48
C GLU A 40 10.13 11.12 -24.12
N ASN A 41 11.05 10.60 -23.32
CA ASN A 41 11.09 9.21 -22.86
C ASN A 41 10.55 9.02 -21.43
N ALA A 42 9.85 10.01 -20.89
CA ALA A 42 9.28 9.99 -19.55
C ALA A 42 7.75 10.12 -19.57
N LEU A 43 7.10 9.53 -18.56
CA LEU A 43 5.68 9.71 -18.29
C LEU A 43 5.53 10.57 -17.04
N LEU A 44 4.99 11.79 -17.20
CA LEU A 44 4.62 12.61 -16.05
C LEU A 44 3.20 12.27 -15.60
N LEU A 45 3.06 11.77 -14.38
CA LEU A 45 1.79 11.43 -13.75
C LEU A 45 1.44 12.40 -12.61
N SER A 46 0.19 12.86 -12.58
CA SER A 46 -0.39 13.62 -11.47
C SER A 46 -1.69 12.95 -11.06
N PHE A 47 -1.84 12.62 -9.78
CA PHE A 47 -3.03 11.96 -9.25
C PHE A 47 -3.23 12.29 -7.77
N SER A 48 -4.40 11.96 -7.22
CA SER A 48 -4.71 12.08 -5.79
C SER A 48 -5.04 10.72 -5.20
N LEU A 49 -4.47 10.41 -4.04
CA LEU A 49 -4.74 9.20 -3.28
C LEU A 49 -5.34 9.53 -1.90
N PRO A 50 -6.21 8.68 -1.34
CA PRO A 50 -6.64 8.79 0.05
C PRO A 50 -5.47 8.67 1.03
N LYS A 51 -5.67 9.20 2.25
CA LYS A 51 -4.71 9.05 3.35
C LYS A 51 -4.40 7.57 3.58
N GLY A 52 -3.13 7.27 3.79
CA GLY A 52 -2.63 5.92 3.99
C GLY A 52 -2.28 5.18 2.71
N CYS A 53 -2.71 5.62 1.52
CA CYS A 53 -2.31 4.98 0.26
C CYS A 53 -0.96 5.51 -0.25
N TYR A 54 -0.14 4.62 -0.81
CA TYR A 54 1.21 4.95 -1.27
C TYR A 54 1.26 5.12 -2.78
N ALA A 55 1.95 6.17 -3.26
CA ALA A 55 2.16 6.42 -4.68
C ALA A 55 2.95 5.28 -5.35
N THR A 56 3.93 4.70 -4.65
CA THR A 56 4.72 3.56 -5.15
C THR A 56 3.87 2.32 -5.43
N SER A 57 2.82 2.06 -4.64
CA SER A 57 1.87 0.98 -4.93
C SER A 57 1.12 1.23 -6.24
N LEU A 58 0.80 2.49 -6.57
CA LEU A 58 0.21 2.83 -7.87
C LEU A 58 1.23 2.69 -9.00
N LEU A 59 2.45 3.22 -8.82
CA LEU A 59 3.52 3.16 -9.83
C LEU A 59 3.88 1.72 -10.20
N ARG A 60 3.89 0.80 -9.22
CA ARG A 60 4.09 -0.63 -9.46
C ARG A 60 3.14 -1.18 -10.52
N GLU A 61 1.90 -0.69 -10.58
CA GLU A 61 0.91 -1.15 -11.56
C GLU A 61 1.17 -0.66 -12.99
N PHE A 62 1.98 0.38 -13.17
CA PHE A 62 2.40 0.87 -14.48
C PHE A 62 3.80 0.38 -14.87
N MET A 63 4.76 0.44 -13.94
CA MET A 63 6.18 0.25 -14.24
C MET A 63 6.59 -1.22 -14.32
N LYS A 64 5.89 -2.12 -13.63
CA LYS A 64 6.11 -3.59 -13.67
C LYS A 64 7.59 -4.00 -13.51
N THR A 65 8.31 -3.32 -12.61
CA THR A 65 9.73 -3.54 -12.32
C THR A 65 9.95 -3.81 -10.81
N ASP A 66 11.21 -3.93 -10.40
CA ASP A 66 11.59 -4.06 -8.99
C ASP A 66 11.35 -2.76 -8.21
N ILE A 67 11.13 -2.89 -6.90
CA ILE A 67 10.78 -1.77 -6.03
C ILE A 67 11.84 -0.66 -5.95
N GLN A 68 13.10 -1.00 -6.23
CA GLN A 68 14.20 -0.03 -6.27
C GLN A 68 14.16 0.86 -7.51
N ASN A 69 13.37 0.48 -8.52
CA ASN A 69 13.22 1.19 -9.78
C ASN A 69 11.89 1.95 -9.88
N TYR A 70 11.11 2.03 -8.80
CA TYR A 70 9.87 2.83 -8.73
C TYR A 70 10.15 4.31 -8.53
#